data_AF-A0A4V3A6L2-F1
#
_entry.id   AF-A0A4V3A6L2-F1
#
_cell.length_a   1.000
_cell.length_b   1.000
_cell.length_c   1.000
_cell.angle_alpha   90.00
_cell.angle_beta   90.00
_cell.angle_gamma   90.00
#
_symmetry.space_group_name_H-M   'P 1'
#
loop_
_entity.id
_entity.type
_entity.pdbx_description
1 polymer ?
#
loop_
_entity_poly.entity_id
_entity_poly.type
_entity_poly.pdbx_seq_one_letter_code
_entity_poly.pdbx_strand_id
1 'polypeptide(L)' 'MTTSRGIPGRAFEHKIPNAEGRRQVAALVASGQLSVPQAAERYGISAATVRRDAAEFGGDR' A
#
# COMPACT_ATOMS: atom_id res chain seq x y z
N MET A 1 -8.76 15.71 5.55
CA MET A 1 -7.73 15.81 6.59
C MET A 1 -6.61 14.83 6.28
N THR A 2 -5.42 15.33 5.92
CA THR A 2 -4.23 14.51 5.68
C THR A 2 -3.53 14.29 7.02
N THR A 3 -3.61 13.09 7.57
CA THR A 3 -2.85 12.72 8.78
C THR A 3 -1.45 12.27 8.39
N SER A 4 -0.42 12.98 8.83
CA SER A 4 0.99 12.60 8.65
C SER A 4 1.31 11.35 9.49
N ARG A 5 1.59 10.22 8.85
CA ARG A 5 1.71 8.89 9.51
C ARG A 5 3.16 8.36 9.57
N GLY A 6 4.11 9.20 9.94
CA GLY A 6 5.47 8.73 10.33
C GLY A 6 6.64 9.20 9.46
N ILE A 7 6.42 10.07 8.46
CA ILE A 7 7.49 10.82 7.81
C ILE A 7 7.11 12.31 7.89
N PRO A 8 7.90 13.17 8.59
CA PRO A 8 7.59 14.59 8.71
C PRO A 8 7.51 15.23 7.33
N GLY A 9 6.43 15.97 7.07
CA GLY A 9 6.19 16.65 5.79
C GLY A 9 5.58 15.80 4.67
N ARG A 10 5.35 14.49 4.86
CA ARG A 10 4.77 13.63 3.82
C ARG A 10 3.28 13.36 4.06
N ALA A 11 2.47 13.81 3.11
CA ALA A 11 1.07 13.47 2.96
C ALA A 11 0.97 12.15 2.18
N PHE A 12 0.23 11.18 2.70
CA PHE A 12 -0.13 9.98 1.93
C PHE A 12 -1.60 10.05 1.55
N GLU A 13 -1.92 9.62 0.34
CA GLU A 13 -3.31 9.47 -0.06
C GLU A 13 -3.98 8.39 0.79
N HIS A 14 -5.26 8.61 1.13
CA HIS A 14 -5.99 7.72 2.03
C HIS A 14 -6.23 6.34 1.41
N LYS A 15 -6.28 6.27 0.06
CA LYS A 15 -6.44 5.05 -0.72
C LYS A 15 -5.94 5.26 -2.15
N ILE A 16 -5.53 4.18 -2.82
CA ILE A 16 -5.50 4.16 -4.28
C ILE A 16 -6.97 4.13 -4.74
N PRO A 17 -7.45 5.15 -5.49
CA PRO A 17 -8.85 5.20 -5.91
C PRO A 17 -9.21 4.06 -6.87
N ASN A 18 -8.23 3.60 -7.65
CA ASN A 18 -8.39 2.50 -8.60
C ASN A 18 -8.27 1.12 -7.93
N ALA A 19 -9.26 0.26 -8.12
CA ALA A 19 -9.26 -1.12 -7.65
C ALA A 19 -8.19 -1.99 -8.33
N GLU A 20 -7.83 -1.68 -9.59
CA GLU A 20 -6.72 -2.33 -10.28
C GLU A 20 -5.38 -1.99 -9.64
N GLY A 21 -5.16 -0.72 -9.28
CA GLY A 21 -3.94 -0.30 -8.60
C GLY A 21 -3.76 -0.96 -7.24
N ARG A 22 -4.84 -1.15 -6.47
CA ARG A 22 -4.81 -1.92 -5.21
C ARG A 22 -4.43 -3.38 -5.42
N ARG A 23 -5.01 -4.04 -6.44
CA ARG A 23 -4.67 -5.41 -6.82
C ARG A 23 -3.21 -5.56 -7.24
N GLN A 24 -2.70 -4.61 -8.02
CA GLN A 24 -1.31 -4.62 -8.46
C GLN A 24 -0.34 -4.47 -7.29
N VAL A 25 -0.62 -3.57 -6.33
CA VAL A 25 0.18 -3.42 -5.11
C VAL A 25 0.18 -4.71 -4.30
N ALA A 26 -0.99 -5.30 -4.08
CA ALA A 26 -1.11 -6.54 -3.34
C ALA A 26 -0.37 -7.70 -4.00
N ALA A 27 -0.48 -7.85 -5.32
CA ALA A 27 0.23 -8.89 -6.07
C ALA A 27 1.76 -8.75 -5.98
N LEU A 28 2.27 -7.51 -6.08
CA LEU A 28 3.70 -7.23 -5.98
C LEU A 28 4.25 -7.51 -4.57
N VAL A 29 3.45 -7.22 -3.54
CA VAL A 29 3.82 -7.48 -2.14
C VAL A 29 3.73 -8.97 -1.82
N ALA A 30 2.68 -9.67 -2.27
CA ALA A 30 2.52 -11.12 -2.08
C ALA A 30 3.60 -11.93 -2.83
N SER A 31 4.00 -11.47 -4.02
CA SER A 31 5.10 -12.04 -4.80
C SER A 31 6.49 -11.81 -4.17
N GLY A 32 6.58 -10.97 -3.12
CA GLY A 32 7.85 -10.59 -2.50
C GLY A 32 8.71 -9.66 -3.37
N GLN A 33 8.22 -9.22 -4.53
CA GLN A 33 8.90 -8.26 -5.41
C GLN A 33 9.00 -6.87 -4.79
N LEU A 34 8.06 -6.52 -3.89
CA LEU A 34 8.06 -5.26 -3.16
C LEU A 34 7.82 -5.50 -1.67
N SER A 35 8.70 -4.95 -0.83
CA SER A 35 8.41 -4.88 0.61
C SER A 35 7.29 -3.87 0.89
N VAL A 36 6.48 -4.13 1.90
CA VAL A 36 5.41 -3.21 2.37
C VAL A 36 5.84 -1.73 2.46
N PRO A 37 6.98 -1.37 3.09
CA PRO A 37 7.45 0.02 3.10
C PRO A 37 7.76 0.56 1.69
N GLN A 38 8.38 -0.23 0.81
CA GLN A 38 8.69 0.21 -0.54
C GLN A 38 7.43 0.42 -1.38
N ALA A 39 6.43 -0.45 -1.23
CA ALA A 39 5.12 -0.29 -1.87
C ALA A 39 4.40 0.98 -1.35
N ALA A 40 4.45 1.23 -0.05
CA ALA A 40 3.88 2.45 0.54
C ALA A 40 4.49 3.72 -0.08
N GLU A 41 5.82 3.75 -0.22
CA GLU A 41 6.53 4.89 -0.82
C GLU A 41 6.26 5.05 -2.31
N ARG A 42 6.28 3.94 -3.06
CA ARG A 42 6.13 3.94 -4.52
C ARG A 42 4.72 4.36 -4.96
N TYR A 43 3.72 4.00 -4.17
CA TYR A 43 2.32 4.26 -4.48
C TYR A 43 1.72 5.41 -3.67
N GLY A 44 2.51 6.08 -2.81
CA GLY A 44 2.06 7.23 -2.04
C GLY A 44 0.95 6.91 -1.03
N ILE A 45 0.91 5.68 -0.52
CA ILE A 45 -0.11 5.20 0.42
C ILE A 45 0.50 4.75 1.75
N SER A 46 -0.34 4.59 2.77
CA SER A 46 0.11 4.12 4.09
C SER A 46 0.49 2.63 4.05
N ALA A 47 1.53 2.24 4.79
CA ALA A 47 1.89 0.84 4.99
C ALA A 47 0.73 -0.01 5.54
N ALA A 48 -0.17 0.58 6.34
CA ALA A 48 -1.39 -0.08 6.80
C ALA A 48 -2.35 -0.41 5.65
N THR A 49 -2.51 0.49 4.68
CA THR A 49 -3.31 0.26 3.46
C THR A 49 -2.70 -0.87 2.64
N VAL A 50 -1.38 -0.87 2.47
CA VAL A 50 -0.66 -1.94 1.77
C VAL A 50 -0.87 -3.30 2.43
N ARG A 51 -0.79 -3.39 3.77
CA ARG A 51 -1.07 -4.64 4.50
C ARG A 51 -2.52 -5.10 4.33
N ARG A 52 -3.46 -4.16 4.31
CA ARG A 52 -4.88 -4.46 4.11
C ARG A 52 -5.13 -4.99 2.69
N ASP A 53 -4.60 -4.31 1.67
CA ASP A 53 -4.71 -4.75 0.28
C ASP A 53 -4.01 -6.11 0.07
N ALA A 54 -2.83 -6.31 0.66
CA ALA A 54 -2.13 -7.60 0.61
C ALA A 54 -2.90 -8.72 1.32
N ALA A 55 -3.60 -8.45 2.42
CA ALA A 55 -4.46 -9.43 3.08
C ALA A 55 -5.76 -9.71 2.29
N GLU A 56 -6.33 -8.68 1.66
CA GLU A 56 -7.58 -8.77 0.87
C GLU A 56 -7.37 -9.50 -0.47
N PHE A 57 -6.21 -9.33 -1.11
CA PHE A 57 -5.93 -9.88 -2.44
C PHE A 57 -4.80 -10.92 -2.49
N GLY A 58 -3.96 -11.01 -1.46
CA GLY A 58 -2.82 -11.94 -1.38
C GLY A 58 -3.03 -13.12 -0.43
N GLY A 59 -4.21 -13.23 0.19
CA GLY A 59 -4.59 -14.35 1.07
C GLY A 59 -4.94 -15.62 0.30
N ASP A 60 -3.94 -16.26 -0.31
CA ASP A 60 -3.96 -17.71 -0.61
C ASP A 60 -2.51 -18.21 -0.71
N ARG A 61 -1.86 -18.42 0.45
CA ARG A 61 -0.82 -19.44 0.63
C ARG A 61 -0.51 -19.69 2.11
#